data_AF-A0AAN7AGE4-F1
#
_entry.id   AF-A0AAN7AGE4-F1
#
_cell.length_a   1.000
_cell.length_b   1.000
_cell.length_c   1.000
_cell.angle_alpha   90.00
_cell.angle_beta   90.00
_cell.angle_gamma   90.00
#
_symmetry.space_group_name_H-M   'P 1'
#
loop_
_entity.id
_entity.type
_entity.pdbx_description
1 polymer ?
#
loop_
_entity_poly.entity_id
_entity_poly.type
_entity_poly.pdbx_seq_one_letter_code
_entity_poly.pdbx_strand_id
1 'polypeptide(L)' 'YKCSECGRLNSGTRALNRHLWAIHPEYAQQAGIPSTVEVCPVPSCGYRGRKDNVVRHQRLKHTQ' A
#
# COMPACT_ATOMS: atom_id res chain seq x y z
N TYR A 1 -9.12 -10.62 -11.40
CA TYR A 1 -7.66 -10.80 -11.25
C TYR A 1 -7.40 -11.76 -10.10
N LYS A 2 -6.78 -12.91 -10.37
CA LYS A 2 -6.55 -13.97 -9.38
C LYS A 2 -5.13 -13.83 -8.81
N CYS A 3 -4.98 -13.98 -7.50
CA CYS A 3 -3.67 -14.08 -6.87
C CYS A 3 -3.06 -15.45 -7.15
N SER A 4 -1.82 -15.50 -7.63
CA SER A 4 -1.11 -16.75 -7.91
C SER A 4 -0.68 -17.48 -6.63
N GLU A 5 -0.40 -16.73 -5.55
CA GLU A 5 0.09 -17.30 -4.29
C GLU A 5 -1.01 -17.96 -3.45
N CYS A 6 -2.22 -17.38 -3.41
CA CYS A 6 -3.31 -17.88 -2.57
C CYS A 6 -4.67 -18.06 -3.28
N GLY A 7 -4.74 -17.81 -4.58
CA GLY A 7 -5.96 -18.00 -5.37
C GLY A 7 -7.06 -16.95 -5.16
N ARG A 8 -6.89 -15.97 -4.27
CA ARG A 8 -7.90 -14.94 -3.99
C ARG A 8 -8.25 -14.12 -5.23
N LEU A 9 -9.54 -13.95 -5.47
CA LEU A 9 -10.05 -13.07 -6.52
C LEU A 9 -10.07 -11.61 -6.05
N ASN A 10 -9.58 -10.74 -6.93
CA ASN A 10 -9.53 -9.30 -6.76
C ASN A 10 -10.22 -8.60 -7.94
N SER A 11 -10.84 -7.46 -7.65
CA SER A 11 -11.65 -6.68 -8.60
C SER A 11 -10.86 -6.04 -9.75
N GLY A 12 -9.52 -6.06 -9.69
CA GLY A 12 -8.67 -5.31 -10.63
C GLY A 12 -7.17 -5.56 -10.37
N THR A 13 -6.30 -5.18 -11.29
CA THR A 13 -4.82 -5.22 -11.10
C THR A 13 -4.41 -4.43 -9.86
N ARG A 14 -4.95 -3.21 -9.69
CA ARG A 14 -4.64 -2.37 -8.52
C ARG A 14 -5.06 -3.03 -7.20
N ALA A 15 -6.20 -3.72 -7.19
CA ALA A 15 -6.68 -4.45 -6.03
C ALA A 15 -5.79 -5.68 -5.76
N LEU A 16 -5.37 -6.39 -6.81
CA LEU A 16 -4.44 -7.52 -6.72
C LEU A 16 -3.07 -7.06 -6.17
N ASN A 17 -2.48 -6.01 -6.72
CA ASN A 17 -1.18 -5.49 -6.24
C ASN A 17 -1.25 -5.08 -4.77
N ARG A 18 -2.35 -4.45 -4.36
CA ARG A 18 -2.59 -4.13 -2.94
C ARG A 18 -2.69 -5.38 -2.08
N HIS A 19 -3.40 -6.40 -2.56
CA HIS A 19 -3.52 -7.68 -1.86
C HIS A 19 -2.15 -8.36 -1.71
N LEU A 20 -1.32 -8.36 -2.76
CA LEU A 20 0.02 -8.92 -2.73
C LEU A 20 0.90 -8.19 -1.71
N TRP A 21 0.92 -6.86 -1.71
CA TRP A 21 1.68 -6.12 -0.69
C TRP A 21 1.17 -6.30 0.75
N ALA A 22 -0.11 -6.62 0.95
CA ALA A 22 -0.70 -6.79 2.28
C ALA A 22 -0.55 -8.21 2.83
N ILE A 23 -0.58 -9.23 1.98
CA ILE A 23 -0.63 -10.65 2.38
C ILE A 23 0.63 -11.42 1.95
N HIS A 24 1.26 -11.01 0.84
CA HIS A 24 2.42 -11.66 0.24
C HIS A 24 3.55 -10.64 -0.05
N PRO A 25 4.02 -9.88 0.97
CA PRO A 25 4.93 -8.76 0.75
C PRO A 25 6.27 -9.17 0.13
N GLU A 26 6.80 -10.35 0.49
CA GLU A 26 8.05 -10.88 -0.07
C GLU A 26 7.89 -11.19 -1.56
N TYR A 27 6.81 -11.89 -1.95
CA TYR A 27 6.49 -12.13 -3.35
C TYR A 27 6.30 -10.82 -4.12
N ALA A 28 5.56 -9.86 -3.55
CA ALA A 28 5.32 -8.57 -4.20
C ALA A 28 6.63 -7.81 -4.47
N GLN A 29 7.57 -7.85 -3.52
CA GLN A 29 8.89 -7.27 -3.68
C GLN A 29 9.72 -7.99 -4.75
N GLN A 30 9.80 -9.32 -4.71
CA GLN A 30 10.57 -10.13 -5.66
C GLN A 30 10.03 -10.01 -7.09
N ALA A 31 8.71 -9.95 -7.24
CA ALA A 31 8.03 -9.79 -8.54
C ALA A 31 8.08 -8.35 -9.08
N GLY A 32 8.75 -7.42 -8.39
CA GLY A 32 8.86 -6.02 -8.82
C GLY A 32 7.52 -5.27 -8.85
N ILE A 33 6.54 -5.71 -8.06
CA ILE A 33 5.20 -5.12 -8.08
C ILE A 33 5.24 -3.77 -7.36
N PRO A 34 4.79 -2.68 -8.00
CA PRO A 34 4.85 -1.36 -7.38
C PRO A 34 3.99 -1.29 -6.11
N SER A 35 4.61 -0.86 -5.01
CA SER A 35 3.91 -0.60 -3.75
C SER A 35 3.11 0.68 -3.86
N THR A 36 1.92 0.67 -3.25
CA THR A 36 1.09 1.87 -3.11
C THR A 36 1.26 2.56 -1.75
N VAL A 37 2.17 2.03 -0.91
CA VAL A 37 2.48 2.56 0.41
C VAL A 37 3.50 3.68 0.27
N GLU A 38 3.14 4.86 0.77
CA GLU A 38 3.96 6.05 0.85
C GLU A 38 4.30 6.35 2.32
N VAL A 39 5.41 7.06 2.53
CA VAL A 39 5.79 7.59 3.85
C VAL A 39 5.25 9.01 3.95
N CYS A 40 4.78 9.39 5.15
CA CYS A 40 4.41 10.77 5.44
C CYS A 40 5.62 11.69 5.22
N PRO A 41 5.48 12.77 4.43
CA PRO A 41 6.58 13.67 4.11
C PRO A 41 6.96 14.60 5.25
N VAL A 42 6.18 14.68 6.32
CA VAL A 42 6.49 15.52 7.48
C VAL A 42 7.69 14.94 8.23
N PRO A 43 8.77 15.72 8.42
CA PRO A 43 9.95 15.26 9.16
C PRO A 43 9.59 14.67 10.52
N SER A 44 10.25 13.58 10.90
CA SER A 44 10.08 12.90 12.19
C SER A 44 8.71 12.24 12.44
N CYS A 45 7.76 12.27 11.50
CA CYS A 45 6.46 11.61 11.69
C CYS A 45 6.55 10.08 11.54
N GLY A 46 7.25 9.58 10.51
CA GLY A 46 7.43 8.14 10.27
C GLY A 46 6.16 7.36 9.89
N TYR A 47 4.99 7.99 9.80
CA TYR A 47 3.75 7.31 9.38
C TYR A 47 3.86 6.75 7.95
N ARG A 48 3.37 5.52 7.74
CA ARG A 48 3.36 4.86 6.42
C ARG A 48 1.98 4.32 6.11
N GLY A 49 1.51 4.54 4.89
CA GLY A 49 0.20 4.06 4.47
C GLY A 49 -0.02 4.31 2.99
N ARG A 50 -1.19 3.93 2.46
CA ARG A 50 -1.54 4.30 1.08
C ARG A 50 -1.64 5.83 0.93
N LYS A 51 -1.43 6.34 -0.28
CA LYS A 51 -1.56 7.77 -0.59
C LYS A 51 -2.80 8.44 0.02
N ASP A 52 -3.99 7.84 -0.12
CA ASP A 52 -5.24 8.37 0.46
C ASP A 52 -5.19 8.47 1.99
N ASN A 53 -4.59 7.46 2.64
CA ASN A 53 -4.40 7.43 4.09
C ASN A 53 -3.34 8.43 4.55
N VAL A 54 -2.25 8.59 3.81
CA VAL A 54 -1.19 9.55 4.11
C VAL A 54 -1.72 10.98 4.00
N VAL A 55 -2.47 11.30 2.94
CA VAL A 55 -3.11 12.62 2.78
C VAL A 55 -4.09 12.89 3.92
N ARG A 56 -4.95 11.92 4.27
CA ARG A 56 -5.87 12.06 5.40
C ARG A 56 -5.11 12.24 6.72
N HIS A 57 -4.06 11.44 6.94
CA HIS A 57 -3.21 11.54 8.11
C HIS A 57 -2.58 12.93 8.24
N GLN A 58 -2.04 13.49 7.15
CA GLN A 58 -1.48 14.85 7.13
C GLN A 58 -2.50 15.89 7.56
N ARG A 59 -3.72 15.82 7.00
CA ARG A 59 -4.81 16.75 7.35
C ARG A 59 -5.19 16.71 8.83
N LEU A 60 -5.16 15.52 9.44
CA LEU A 60 -5.61 15.34 10.81
C LEU A 60 -4.52 15.51 11.88
N LYS A 61 -3.24 15.37 11.50
CA LYS A 61 -2.11 15.33 12.45
C LYS A 61 -1.08 16.43 12.23
N HIS A 62 -1.01 17.01 11.03
CA HIS A 62 0.02 17.98 10.65
C HIS A 62 -0.55 19.29 10.09
N THR A 63 -1.88 19.41 10.04
CA THR A 63 -2.55 20.67 9.72
C THR A 63 -3.22 21.13 11.02
N GLN A 64 -2.69 22.20 11.63
CA GLN A 64 -3.41 22.95 12.66
C GLN A 64 -4.46 23.82 11.99
#